data_AF-A0A4Y9LXR3-F1
#
_entry.id   AF-A0A4Y9LXR3-F1
#
_cell.length_a   1.000
_cell.length_b   1.000
_cell.length_c   1.000
_cell.angle_alpha   90.00
_cell.angle_beta   90.00
_cell.angle_gamma   90.00
#
_symmetry.space_group_name_H-M   'P 1'
#
loop_
_entity.id
_entity.type
_entity.pdbx_description
1 polymer ?
#
loop_
_entity_poly.entity_id
_entity_poly.type
_entity_poly.pdbx_seq_one_letter_code
_entity_poly.pdbx_strand_id
1 'polypeptide(L)'
;MQKGYVSRIGLCMMVVLATVVAAHSLRYYAALENVWFGIDPDIKAVILQAPLKALTHMLIAPAALVLGPLQFFPGLRARHPTLHRWSGRTYVLACVTSGTGALATSPFASGGWVAGVGFGILAVLWIGTTVAAWISAVQGRLEWHRLLMRFSYAMTFGAVVLRLQIPIG
;
A
#
# COMPACT_ATOMS: atom_id res chain seq x y z
N MET A 1 -1.81 6.16 -28.34
CA MET A 1 -0.73 5.17 -28.07
C MET A 1 0.33 5.83 -27.21
N GLN A 2 0.46 5.49 -25.92
CA GLN A 2 1.58 5.99 -25.11
C GLN A 2 2.89 5.39 -25.63
N LYS A 3 3.90 6.24 -25.87
CA LYS A 3 5.21 5.78 -26.33
C LYS A 3 5.83 4.88 -25.27
N GLY A 4 6.38 3.72 -25.67
CA GLY A 4 6.81 2.66 -24.74
C GLY A 4 7.85 3.09 -23.69
N TYR A 5 8.61 4.16 -23.94
CA TYR A 5 9.54 4.72 -22.96
C TYR A 5 8.82 5.39 -21.77
N VAL A 6 7.68 6.06 -21.99
CA VAL A 6 6.90 6.73 -20.93
C VAL A 6 6.44 5.72 -19.89
N SER A 7 5.99 4.54 -20.35
CA SER A 7 5.58 3.45 -19.48
C SER A 7 6.75 2.87 -18.66
N ARG A 8 7.95 2.78 -19.24
CA ARG A 8 9.15 2.30 -18.53
C ARG A 8 9.62 3.29 -17.47
N ILE A 9 9.66 4.58 -17.80
CA ILE A 9 10.02 5.64 -16.84
C ILE A 9 9.03 5.64 -15.68
N GLY A 10 7.72 5.60 -15.97
CA GLY A 10 6.69 5.54 -14.95
C GLY A 10 6.86 4.34 -14.01
N LEU A 11 7.12 3.16 -14.56
CA LEU A 11 7.37 1.96 -13.75
C LEU A 11 8.63 2.09 -12.89
N CYS A 12 9.73 2.60 -13.45
CA CYS A 12 10.96 2.82 -12.69
C CYS A 12 10.73 3.81 -11.53
N MET A 13 10.04 4.92 -11.78
CA MET A 13 9.69 5.88 -10.74
C MET A 13 8.84 5.23 -9.64
N MET A 14 7.82 4.45 -10.03
CA MET A 14 6.98 3.73 -9.08
C MET A 14 7.81 2.79 -8.20
N VAL A 15 8.71 2.00 -8.79
CA VAL A 15 9.58 1.07 -8.06
C VAL A 15 10.48 1.83 -7.08
N VAL A 16 11.21 2.84 -7.55
CA VAL A 16 12.17 3.58 -6.72
C VAL A 16 11.47 4.24 -5.53
N LEU A 17 10.39 4.98 -5.79
CA LEU A 17 9.66 5.68 -4.73
C LEU A 17 8.99 4.71 -3.74
N ALA A 18 8.40 3.61 -4.25
CA ALA A 18 7.83 2.57 -3.43
C ALA A 18 8.87 1.93 -2.50
N THR A 19 10.04 1.58 -3.05
CA THR A 19 11.13 0.96 -2.28
C THR A 19 11.69 1.92 -1.22
N VAL A 20 11.90 3.19 -1.55
CA VAL A 20 12.37 4.19 -0.58
C VAL A 20 11.40 4.32 0.59
N VAL A 21 10.10 4.44 0.30
CA VAL A 21 9.07 4.58 1.33
C VAL A 21 8.89 3.30 2.15
N ALA A 22 8.96 2.13 1.51
CA ALA A 22 8.93 0.84 2.19
C ALA A 22 10.13 0.69 3.14
N ALA A 23 11.34 1.01 2.68
CA ALA A 23 12.56 0.96 3.48
C ALA A 23 12.48 1.92 4.68
N HIS A 24 12.04 3.17 4.47
CA HIS A 24 11.81 4.11 5.56
C HIS A 24 10.80 3.58 6.59
N SER A 25 9.81 2.79 6.15
CA SER A 25 8.78 2.22 7.05
C SER A 25 9.30 1.03 7.87
N LEU A 26 10.47 0.47 7.56
CA LEU A 26 11.08 -0.60 8.37
C LEU A 26 11.43 -0.15 9.80
N ARG A 27 11.58 1.15 10.04
CA ARG A 27 11.81 1.68 11.39
C ARG A 27 10.69 1.32 12.37
N TYR A 28 9.47 1.06 11.89
CA TYR A 28 8.36 0.66 12.76
C TYR A 28 8.54 -0.74 13.37
N TYR A 29 9.43 -1.59 12.83
CA TYR A 29 9.77 -2.87 13.47
C TYR A 29 10.50 -2.67 14.81
N ALA A 30 11.27 -1.59 14.95
CA ALA A 30 11.95 -1.25 16.20
C ALA A 30 10.96 -1.00 17.35
N ALA A 31 9.72 -0.59 17.04
CA ALA A 31 8.67 -0.39 18.04
C ALA A 31 8.25 -1.70 18.73
N LEU A 32 8.46 -2.87 18.10
CA LEU A 32 8.20 -4.18 18.73
C LEU A 32 9.14 -4.44 19.91
N GLU A 33 10.34 -3.85 19.88
CA GLU A 33 11.35 -3.95 20.93
C GLU A 33 11.33 -2.71 21.86
N ASN A 34 10.27 -1.90 21.81
CA ASN A 34 10.17 -0.62 22.52
C ASN A 34 11.27 0.39 22.16
N VAL A 35 11.85 0.30 20.97
CA VAL A 35 12.82 1.27 20.44
C VAL A 35 12.10 2.26 19.51
N TRP A 36 12.20 3.55 19.83
CA TRP A 36 11.40 4.62 19.18
C TRP A 36 12.24 5.57 18.31
N PHE A 37 13.39 5.12 17.80
CA PHE A 37 14.30 5.96 17.03
C PHE A 37 13.67 6.41 15.70
N GLY A 38 13.65 7.72 15.45
CA GLY A 38 13.11 8.31 14.21
C GLY A 38 11.59 8.13 14.04
N ILE A 39 10.86 7.79 15.10
CA ILE A 39 9.40 7.72 15.11
C ILE A 39 8.85 9.05 15.64
N ASP A 40 8.04 9.71 14.82
CA ASP A 40 7.33 10.93 15.19
C ASP A 40 6.49 10.74 16.47
N PRO A 41 6.47 11.70 17.42
CA PRO A 41 5.73 11.58 18.67
C PRO A 41 4.23 11.32 18.51
N ASP A 42 3.59 11.94 17.52
CA ASP A 42 2.17 11.75 17.28
C ASP A 42 1.90 10.34 16.75
N ILE A 43 2.76 9.85 15.85
CA ILE A 43 2.68 8.46 15.37
C ILE A 43 2.94 7.46 16.49
N LYS A 44 3.89 7.75 17.39
CA LYS A 44 4.11 6.95 18.60
C LYS A 44 2.85 6.92 19.45
N ALA A 45 2.17 8.05 19.65
CA ALA A 45 0.91 8.09 20.40
C ALA A 45 -0.17 7.21 19.75
N VAL A 46 -0.30 7.23 18.42
CA VAL A 46 -1.22 6.32 17.69
C VAL A 46 -0.89 4.85 17.97
N ILE A 47 0.39 4.48 17.88
CA ILE A 47 0.84 3.10 18.15
C ILE A 47 0.53 2.71 19.61
N LEU A 48 0.75 3.59 20.58
CA LEU A 48 0.46 3.29 21.98
C LEU A 48 -1.04 3.16 22.29
N GLN A 49 -1.89 3.95 21.62
CA GLN A 49 -3.35 3.85 21.77
C GLN A 49 -3.94 2.59 21.12
N ALA A 50 -3.36 2.15 20.01
CA ALA A 50 -3.90 1.10 19.17
C ALA A 50 -2.81 0.16 18.61
N PRO A 51 -2.01 -0.50 19.46
CA PRO A 51 -0.75 -1.14 19.05
C PRO A 51 -0.96 -2.23 17.99
N LEU A 52 -1.86 -3.17 18.25
CA LEU A 52 -2.14 -4.26 17.31
C LEU A 52 -2.65 -3.71 15.96
N LYS A 53 -3.54 -2.73 15.99
CA LYS A 53 -4.19 -2.16 14.80
C LYS A 53 -3.16 -1.39 13.95
N ALA A 54 -2.41 -0.52 14.60
CA ALA A 54 -1.41 0.34 13.96
C ALA A 54 -0.24 -0.48 13.40
N LEU A 55 0.30 -1.40 14.19
CA LEU A 55 1.44 -2.23 13.76
C LEU A 55 1.05 -3.21 12.65
N THR A 56 -0.18 -3.76 12.67
CA THR A 56 -0.67 -4.57 11.55
C THR A 56 -0.61 -3.80 10.23
N HIS A 57 -1.00 -2.52 10.24
CA HIS A 57 -0.86 -1.67 9.06
C HIS A 57 0.61 -1.39 8.73
N MET A 58 1.35 -0.82 9.69
CA MET A 58 2.68 -0.24 9.47
C MET A 58 3.74 -1.28 9.08
N LEU A 59 3.62 -2.52 9.56
CA LEU A 59 4.57 -3.59 9.26
C LEU A 59 4.24 -4.33 7.96
N ILE A 60 2.95 -4.44 7.59
CA ILE A 60 2.53 -5.24 6.42
C ILE A 60 2.39 -4.37 5.15
N ALA A 61 1.95 -3.11 5.27
CA ALA A 61 1.75 -2.22 4.12
C ALA A 61 2.99 -2.04 3.22
N PRO A 62 4.25 -2.00 3.73
CA PRO A 62 5.44 -1.94 2.89
C PRO A 62 5.54 -3.07 1.86
N ALA A 63 5.06 -4.28 2.20
CA ALA A 63 5.04 -5.39 1.26
C ALA A 63 4.09 -5.14 0.08
N ALA A 64 2.89 -4.60 0.34
CA ALA A 64 1.95 -4.21 -0.72
C ALA A 64 2.56 -3.15 -1.65
N LEU A 65 3.27 -2.17 -1.08
CA LEU A 65 3.90 -1.10 -1.83
C LEU A 65 4.99 -1.61 -2.79
N VAL A 66 5.83 -2.56 -2.35
CA VAL A 66 6.90 -3.15 -3.18
C VAL A 66 6.36 -4.16 -4.21
N LEU A 67 5.32 -4.93 -3.86
CA LEU A 67 4.76 -5.93 -4.77
C LEU A 67 3.86 -5.35 -5.87
N GLY A 68 3.30 -4.17 -5.65
CA GLY A 68 2.38 -3.53 -6.59
C GLY A 68 2.98 -3.22 -7.97
N PRO A 69 4.17 -2.60 -8.09
CA PRO A 69 4.82 -2.35 -9.38
C PRO A 69 5.02 -3.61 -10.23
N LEU A 70 5.29 -4.75 -9.58
CA LEU A 70 5.47 -6.04 -10.26
C LEU A 70 4.20 -6.47 -11.03
N GLN A 71 3.01 -6.03 -10.58
CA GLN A 71 1.73 -6.33 -11.24
C GLN A 71 1.57 -5.59 -12.56
N PHE A 72 2.32 -4.51 -12.79
CA PHE A 72 2.28 -3.72 -14.02
C PHE A 72 3.41 -4.07 -14.99
N PHE A 73 4.35 -4.95 -14.62
CA PHE A 73 5.45 -5.34 -15.49
C PHE A 73 4.99 -6.36 -16.56
N PRO A 74 4.93 -5.98 -17.86
CA PRO A 74 4.38 -6.86 -18.89
C PRO A 74 5.20 -8.15 -19.06
N GLY A 75 6.52 -8.07 -18.88
CA GLY A 75 7.44 -9.20 -18.99
C GLY A 75 7.19 -10.28 -17.95
N LEU A 76 6.87 -9.91 -16.69
CA LEU A 76 6.58 -10.89 -15.63
C LEU A 76 5.32 -11.68 -15.97
N ARG A 77 4.27 -10.99 -16.41
CA ARG A 77 3.00 -11.62 -16.79
C ARG A 77 3.12 -12.54 -18.00
N ALA A 78 3.94 -12.17 -18.99
CA ALA A 78 4.10 -12.95 -20.23
C ALA A 78 5.07 -14.13 -20.07
N ARG A 79 6.20 -13.94 -19.37
CA ARG A 79 7.29 -14.93 -19.27
C ARG A 79 7.19 -15.81 -18.02
N HIS A 80 6.64 -15.29 -16.93
CA HIS A 80 6.56 -15.98 -15.64
C HIS A 80 5.16 -15.83 -15.00
N PRO A 81 4.11 -16.39 -15.61
CA PRO A 81 2.72 -16.22 -15.14
C PRO A 81 2.49 -16.77 -13.73
N THR A 82 3.23 -17.79 -13.31
CA THR A 82 3.17 -18.33 -11.95
C THR A 82 3.68 -17.32 -10.91
N LEU A 83 4.82 -16.68 -11.17
CA LEU A 83 5.37 -15.62 -10.32
C LEU A 83 4.44 -14.40 -10.27
N HIS A 84 3.84 -14.02 -11.39
CA HIS A 84 2.83 -12.96 -11.42
C HIS A 84 1.63 -13.29 -10.52
N ARG A 85 1.10 -14.52 -10.60
CA ARG A 85 -0.06 -14.94 -9.79
C ARG A 85 0.26 -14.98 -8.29
N TRP A 86 1.41 -15.53 -7.90
CA TRP A 86 1.81 -15.59 -6.50
C TRP A 86 2.12 -14.20 -5.92
N SER A 87 2.87 -13.36 -6.66
CA SER A 87 3.09 -11.97 -6.23
C SER A 87 1.78 -11.18 -6.11
N GLY A 88 0.84 -11.39 -7.03
CA GLY A 88 -0.50 -10.80 -6.97
C GLY A 88 -1.30 -11.27 -5.76
N ARG A 89 -1.26 -12.56 -5.42
CA ARG A 89 -1.90 -13.10 -4.20
C ARG A 89 -1.32 -12.48 -2.94
N THR A 90 0.00 -12.43 -2.83
CA THR A 90 0.69 -11.83 -1.69
C THR A 90 0.37 -10.34 -1.57
N TYR A 91 0.33 -9.62 -2.70
CA TYR A 91 -0.11 -8.22 -2.74
C TYR A 91 -1.54 -8.06 -2.20
N VAL A 92 -2.49 -8.87 -2.67
CA VAL A 92 -3.90 -8.80 -2.21
C VAL A 92 -3.99 -9.09 -0.72
N LEU A 93 -3.31 -10.14 -0.22
CA LEU A 93 -3.28 -10.46 1.21
C LEU A 93 -2.68 -9.31 2.03
N ALA A 94 -1.58 -8.72 1.57
CA ALA A 94 -0.97 -7.58 2.23
C ALA A 94 -1.90 -6.36 2.27
N CYS A 95 -2.56 -6.02 1.16
CA CYS A 95 -3.53 -4.93 1.10
C CYS A 95 -4.74 -5.16 2.03
N VAL A 96 -5.31 -6.37 2.07
CA VAL A 96 -6.47 -6.65 2.92
C VAL A 96 -6.08 -6.61 4.38
N THR A 97 -4.99 -7.28 4.77
CA THR A 97 -4.53 -7.33 6.18
C THR A 97 -4.03 -5.98 6.69
N SER A 98 -3.19 -5.29 5.92
CA SER A 98 -2.74 -3.94 6.31
C SER A 98 -3.86 -2.90 6.21
N GLY A 99 -4.81 -3.07 5.28
CA GLY A 99 -5.98 -2.23 5.13
C GLY A 99 -6.94 -2.35 6.31
N THR A 100 -7.18 -3.55 6.82
CA THR A 100 -8.01 -3.72 8.04
C THR A 100 -7.32 -3.10 9.25
N GLY A 101 -6.00 -3.23 9.37
CA GLY A 101 -5.20 -2.50 10.36
C GLY A 101 -5.35 -0.98 10.23
N ALA A 102 -5.28 -0.45 9.00
CA ALA A 102 -5.45 0.99 8.73
C ALA A 102 -6.85 1.48 9.14
N LEU A 103 -7.89 0.76 8.72
CA LEU A 103 -9.28 1.10 9.03
C LEU A 103 -9.52 1.10 10.54
N ALA A 104 -9.00 0.09 11.24
CA ALA A 104 -9.15 -0.01 12.69
C ALA A 104 -8.33 1.06 13.44
N THR A 105 -7.25 1.56 12.84
CA THR A 105 -6.39 2.61 13.40
C THR A 105 -6.91 4.01 13.08
N SER A 106 -7.72 4.18 12.03
CA SER A 106 -8.12 5.49 11.52
C SER A 106 -8.79 6.42 12.55
N PRO A 107 -9.61 5.94 13.53
CA PRO A 107 -10.16 6.81 14.55
C PRO A 107 -9.12 7.51 15.44
N PHE A 108 -7.90 6.96 15.48
CA PHE A 108 -6.77 7.46 16.27
C PHE A 108 -5.75 8.21 15.42
N ALA A 109 -6.10 8.61 14.18
CA ALA A 109 -5.17 9.30 13.29
C ALA A 109 -4.62 10.59 13.90
N SER A 110 -3.31 10.83 13.76
CA SER A 110 -2.63 12.00 14.32
C SER A 110 -3.16 13.35 13.79
N GLY A 111 -3.66 13.38 12.55
CA GLY A 111 -4.26 14.58 11.94
C GLY A 111 -5.68 14.92 12.39
N GLY A 112 -6.16 14.34 13.51
CA GLY A 112 -7.50 14.56 14.05
C GLY A 112 -8.62 13.86 13.28
N TRP A 113 -9.87 14.23 13.58
CA TRP A 113 -11.05 13.51 13.08
C TRP A 113 -11.19 13.56 11.56
N VAL A 114 -10.82 14.67 10.91
CA VAL A 114 -10.88 14.81 9.45
C VAL A 114 -9.94 13.80 8.79
N ALA A 115 -8.71 13.69 9.30
CA ALA A 115 -7.75 12.68 8.83
C ALA A 115 -8.28 11.27 9.10
N GLY A 116 -8.88 11.02 10.27
CA GLY A 116 -9.42 9.71 10.61
C GLY A 116 -10.56 9.24 9.70
N VAL A 117 -11.48 10.13 9.34
CA VAL A 117 -12.55 9.85 8.36
C VAL A 117 -11.95 9.63 6.97
N GLY A 118 -11.03 10.49 6.54
CA GLY A 118 -10.36 10.36 5.24
C GLY A 118 -9.61 9.04 5.08
N PHE A 119 -8.80 8.67 6.07
CA PHE A 119 -8.10 7.39 6.09
C PHE A 119 -9.05 6.19 6.20
N GLY A 120 -10.16 6.32 6.93
CA GLY A 120 -11.20 5.29 7.00
C GLY A 120 -11.84 5.02 5.63
N ILE A 121 -12.27 6.07 4.93
CA ILE A 121 -12.82 5.97 3.57
C ILE A 121 -11.79 5.35 2.62
N LEU A 122 -10.55 5.86 2.67
CA LEU A 122 -9.45 5.33 1.86
C LEU A 122 -9.24 3.83 2.11
N ALA A 123 -9.23 3.39 3.37
CA ALA A 123 -9.03 1.98 3.71
C ALA A 123 -10.17 1.10 3.19
N VAL A 124 -11.43 1.52 3.34
CA VAL A 124 -12.60 0.78 2.82
C VAL A 124 -12.51 0.65 1.29
N LEU A 125 -12.27 1.75 0.59
CA LEU A 125 -12.14 1.75 -0.87
C LEU A 125 -10.96 0.91 -1.32
N TRP A 126 -9.83 1.00 -0.61
CA TRP A 126 -8.61 0.26 -0.93
C TRP A 126 -8.81 -1.25 -0.80
N ILE A 127 -9.38 -1.72 0.32
CA ILE A 127 -9.72 -3.13 0.52
C ILE A 127 -10.72 -3.59 -0.54
N GLY A 128 -11.84 -2.87 -0.68
CA GLY A 128 -12.93 -3.23 -1.57
C GLY A 128 -12.48 -3.34 -3.02
N THR A 129 -11.71 -2.36 -3.50
CA THR A 129 -11.16 -2.34 -4.87
C THR A 129 -10.15 -3.47 -5.08
N THR A 130 -9.30 -3.75 -4.09
CA THR A 130 -8.31 -4.83 -4.19
C THR A 130 -8.99 -6.21 -4.25
N VAL A 131 -10.00 -6.44 -3.40
CA VAL A 131 -10.79 -7.67 -3.41
C VAL A 131 -11.56 -7.81 -4.73
N ALA A 132 -12.18 -6.73 -5.22
CA ALA A 132 -12.86 -6.74 -6.51
C ALA A 132 -11.89 -7.03 -7.68
N ALA A 133 -10.67 -6.50 -7.63
CA ALA A 133 -9.63 -6.79 -8.62
C ALA A 133 -9.25 -8.27 -8.61
N TRP A 134 -9.12 -8.87 -7.43
CA TRP A 134 -8.85 -10.31 -7.27
C TRP A 134 -10.00 -11.17 -7.79
N ILE A 135 -11.24 -10.88 -7.39
CA ILE A 135 -12.44 -11.59 -7.85
C ILE A 135 -12.55 -11.53 -9.38
N SER A 136 -12.33 -10.35 -9.97
CA SER A 136 -12.34 -10.16 -11.42
C SER A 136 -11.27 -11.03 -12.13
N ALA A 137 -10.09 -11.21 -11.52
CA ALA A 137 -9.06 -12.09 -12.07
C ALA A 137 -9.49 -13.56 -12.04
N VAL A 138 -10.05 -14.02 -10.92
CA VAL A 138 -10.53 -15.41 -10.75
C VAL A 138 -11.70 -15.71 -11.71
N GLN A 139 -12.58 -14.75 -11.93
CA GLN A 139 -13.71 -14.85 -12.87
C GLN A 139 -13.29 -14.67 -14.35
N GLY A 140 -12.00 -14.52 -14.65
CA GLY A 140 -11.52 -14.32 -16.02
C GLY A 140 -11.86 -12.95 -16.63
N ARG A 141 -12.41 -12.00 -15.86
CA ARG A 141 -12.75 -10.64 -16.28
C ARG A 141 -11.50 -9.75 -16.28
N LEU A 142 -10.57 -10.03 -17.17
CA LEU A 142 -9.22 -9.44 -17.15
C LEU A 142 -9.20 -7.93 -17.39
N GLU A 143 -10.17 -7.38 -18.12
CA GLU A 143 -10.28 -5.93 -18.31
C GLU A 143 -10.61 -5.20 -17.01
N TRP A 144 -11.62 -5.69 -16.29
CA TRP A 144 -12.00 -5.20 -14.97
C TRP A 144 -10.89 -5.38 -13.95
N HIS A 145 -10.24 -6.55 -13.94
CA HIS A 145 -9.07 -6.78 -13.10
C HIS A 145 -7.98 -5.72 -13.33
N ARG A 146 -7.59 -5.46 -14.58
CA ARG A 146 -6.55 -4.47 -14.90
C ARG A 146 -6.94 -3.06 -14.48
N LEU A 147 -8.21 -2.68 -14.64
CA LEU A 147 -8.71 -1.37 -14.21
C LEU A 147 -8.67 -1.24 -12.68
N LEU A 148 -9.24 -2.21 -11.96
CA LEU A 148 -9.30 -2.22 -10.51
C LEU A 148 -7.91 -2.30 -9.88
N MET A 149 -6.96 -3.03 -10.49
CA MET A 149 -5.57 -3.05 -10.02
C MET A 149 -4.90 -1.67 -10.08
N ARG A 150 -5.20 -0.85 -11.09
CA ARG A 150 -4.67 0.53 -11.13
C ARG A 150 -5.22 1.37 -9.99
N PHE A 151 -6.52 1.27 -9.70
CA PHE A 151 -7.12 1.99 -8.58
C PHE A 151 -6.61 1.48 -7.21
N SER A 152 -6.54 0.16 -7.03
CA SER A 152 -5.94 -0.46 -5.85
C SER A 152 -4.51 0.03 -5.61
N TYR A 153 -3.68 0.05 -6.65
CA TYR A 153 -2.31 0.51 -6.50
C TYR A 153 -2.20 2.02 -6.33
N ALA A 154 -3.07 2.82 -6.97
CA ALA A 154 -3.10 4.27 -6.74
C ALA A 154 -3.37 4.61 -5.27
N MET A 155 -4.31 3.91 -4.62
CA MET A 155 -4.57 4.06 -3.19
C MET A 155 -3.39 3.59 -2.32
N THR A 156 -2.77 2.47 -2.69
CA THR A 156 -1.53 1.98 -2.03
C THR A 156 -0.41 3.03 -2.13
N PHE A 157 -0.23 3.61 -3.32
CA PHE A 157 0.79 4.61 -3.62
C PHE A 157 0.49 5.97 -2.98
N GLY A 158 -0.74 6.21 -2.51
CA GLY A 158 -1.09 7.36 -1.69
C GLY A 158 -0.20 7.50 -0.45
N ALA A 159 0.32 6.39 0.09
CA ALA A 159 1.31 6.41 1.15
C ALA A 159 2.61 7.14 0.75
N VAL A 160 3.05 6.99 -0.50
CA VAL A 160 4.22 7.70 -1.05
C VAL A 160 3.91 9.17 -1.20
N VAL A 161 2.77 9.50 -1.80
CA VAL A 161 2.34 10.89 -2.01
C VAL A 161 2.26 11.64 -0.68
N LEU A 162 1.66 11.03 0.35
CA LEU A 162 1.56 11.64 1.67
C LEU A 162 2.94 11.96 2.27
N ARG A 163 3.95 11.09 2.08
CA ARG A 163 5.32 11.31 2.57
C ARG A 163 6.07 12.38 1.81
N LEU A 164 5.70 12.62 0.55
CA LEU A 164 6.21 13.76 -0.22
C LEU A 164 5.53 15.08 0.21
N GLN A 165 4.29 15.01 0.70
CA GLN A 165 3.49 16.16 1.11
C GLN A 165 3.74 16.61 2.55
N ILE A 166 3.91 15.69 3.51
CA ILE A 166 4.12 16.05 4.92
C ILE A 166 5.26 17.07 5.12
N PRO A 167 6.42 16.99 4.45
CA PRO A 167 7.50 17.96 4.66
C PRO A 167 7.23 19.36 4.13
N ILE A 168 6.21 19.56 3.27
CA ILE A 168 5.93 20.85 2.64
C ILE A 168 4.80 21.64 3.33
N GLY A 169 4.09 21.05 4.30
CA GLY A 169 3.00 21.69 5.05
C GLY A 169 1.77 20.81 5.17
#